data_AF-A0A2M8GD56-F1
#
_entry.id   AF-A0A2M8GD56-F1
#
_cell.length_a   1.000
_cell.length_b   1.000
_cell.length_c   1.000
_cell.angle_alpha   90.00
_cell.angle_beta   90.00
_cell.angle_gamma   90.00
#
_symmetry.space_group_name_H-M   'P 1'
#
loop_
_entity.id
_entity.type
_entity.pdbx_description
1 polymer ?
#
loop_
_entity_poly.entity_id
_entity_poly.type
_entity_poly.pdbx_seq_one_letter_code
_entity_poly.pdbx_strand_id
1 'polypeptide(L)'
;KWDGTYVETAVHAAARAYKEAGIKNPREEISMMEVHDCFSITELVTYEDLQISPRGKAGDDVRDGFYDLDGKIPCQPDGGLKCFGHPIGATGLRMMYEMYKQLQGKAGERQIKDPRIGLTHNMGGFPAMNLISISIAGLK
;
A
#
# COMPACT_ATOMS: atom_id res chain seq x y z
N LYS A 1 -8.48 -19.59 15.31
CA LYS A 1 -8.70 -18.41 16.16
C LYS A 1 -7.68 -17.37 15.72
N TRP A 2 -8.11 -16.15 15.40
CA TRP A 2 -7.22 -15.04 15.07
C TRP A 2 -6.36 -14.67 16.29
N ASP A 3 -5.07 -14.41 16.08
CA ASP A 3 -4.06 -14.15 17.12
C ASP A 3 -3.73 -12.67 17.33
N GLY A 4 -4.31 -11.78 16.50
CA GLY A 4 -4.17 -10.34 16.64
C GLY A 4 -2.91 -9.76 15.99
N THR A 5 -2.10 -10.54 15.28
CA THR A 5 -0.83 -10.06 14.70
C THR A 5 -0.94 -9.57 13.26
N TYR A 6 -2.13 -9.63 12.67
CA TYR A 6 -2.41 -9.26 11.28
C TYR A 6 -3.85 -8.80 11.11
N VAL A 7 -4.18 -8.05 10.06
CA VAL A 7 -5.56 -7.65 9.74
C VAL A 7 -6.17 -8.66 8.76
N GLU A 8 -6.99 -9.58 9.27
CA GLU A 8 -7.53 -10.70 8.47
C GLU A 8 -8.31 -10.27 7.22
N THR A 9 -9.09 -9.20 7.35
CA THR A 9 -9.81 -8.55 6.25
C THR A 9 -8.88 -8.01 5.17
N ALA A 10 -7.69 -7.49 5.53
CA ALA A 10 -6.71 -7.00 4.57
C ALA A 10 -6.12 -8.14 3.74
N VAL A 11 -5.77 -9.26 4.39
CA VAL A 11 -5.27 -10.47 3.70
C VAL A 11 -6.28 -10.97 2.67
N HIS A 12 -7.55 -11.07 3.05
CA HIS A 12 -8.61 -11.52 2.14
C HIS A 12 -8.90 -10.52 1.03
N ALA A 13 -8.92 -9.22 1.33
CA ALA A 13 -9.12 -8.18 0.32
C ALA A 13 -7.97 -8.16 -0.69
N ALA A 14 -6.72 -8.33 -0.23
CA ALA A 14 -5.54 -8.32 -1.09
C ALA A 14 -5.56 -9.49 -2.07
N ALA A 15 -5.82 -10.69 -1.57
CA ALA A 15 -5.93 -11.89 -2.40
C ALA A 15 -7.01 -11.74 -3.49
N ARG A 16 -8.15 -11.12 -3.16
CA ARG A 16 -9.22 -10.84 -4.12
C ARG A 16 -8.80 -9.81 -5.17
N ALA A 17 -8.22 -8.69 -4.73
CA ALA A 17 -7.76 -7.64 -5.64
C ALA A 17 -6.68 -8.15 -6.61
N TYR A 18 -5.68 -8.90 -6.12
CA TYR A 18 -4.66 -9.51 -6.98
C TYR A 18 -5.25 -10.47 -8.00
N LYS A 19 -6.19 -11.32 -7.57
CA LYS A 19 -6.89 -12.23 -8.48
C LYS A 19 -7.68 -11.47 -9.55
N GLU A 20 -8.39 -10.41 -9.18
CA GLU A 20 -9.16 -9.57 -10.11
C GLU A 20 -8.24 -8.84 -11.11
N ALA A 21 -7.06 -8.39 -10.67
CA ALA A 21 -6.06 -7.73 -11.50
C ALA A 21 -5.14 -8.69 -12.28
N GLY A 22 -5.22 -10.01 -12.06
CA GLY A 22 -4.36 -11.00 -12.69
C GLY A 22 -2.92 -11.05 -12.16
N ILE A 23 -2.66 -10.43 -11.01
CA ILE A 23 -1.35 -10.39 -10.35
C ILE A 23 -1.08 -11.72 -9.65
N LYS A 24 0.10 -12.31 -9.90
CA LYS A 24 0.53 -13.60 -9.32
C LYS A 24 1.59 -13.42 -8.25
N ASN A 25 2.48 -12.46 -8.42
CA ASN A 25 3.54 -12.13 -7.49
C ASN A 25 3.52 -10.62 -7.19
N PRO A 26 2.75 -10.17 -6.18
CA PRO A 26 2.58 -8.75 -5.93
C PRO A 26 3.89 -8.04 -5.57
N ARG A 27 4.86 -8.74 -4.96
CA ARG A 27 6.20 -8.21 -4.66
C ARG A 27 7.05 -7.90 -5.90
N GLU A 28 6.72 -8.48 -7.05
CA GLU A 28 7.42 -8.26 -8.31
C GLU A 28 6.62 -7.40 -9.31
N GLU A 29 5.29 -7.38 -9.18
CA GLU A 29 4.39 -6.76 -10.15
C GLU A 29 3.86 -5.38 -9.71
N ILE A 30 3.73 -5.12 -8.40
CA ILE A 30 3.33 -3.81 -7.90
C ILE A 30 4.51 -2.85 -7.98
N SER A 31 4.32 -1.69 -8.62
CA SER A 31 5.37 -0.67 -8.80
C SER A 31 5.40 0.35 -7.67
N MET A 32 4.28 0.56 -6.96
CA MET A 32 4.16 1.55 -5.89
C MET A 32 2.92 1.31 -5.04
N MET A 33 2.93 1.82 -3.81
CA MET A 33 1.80 1.67 -2.89
C MET A 33 1.49 2.93 -2.09
N GLU A 34 0.22 3.10 -1.78
CA GLU A 34 -0.28 3.95 -0.70
C GLU A 34 -1.06 3.08 0.27
N VAL A 35 -0.70 3.08 1.55
CA VAL A 35 -1.37 2.24 2.56
C VAL A 35 -1.90 3.08 3.71
N HIS A 36 -2.83 2.53 4.48
CA HIS A 36 -3.45 3.24 5.61
C HIS A 36 -2.52 3.25 6.84
N ASP A 37 -1.47 4.07 6.80
CA ASP A 37 -0.43 4.21 7.81
C ASP A 37 -0.81 5.18 8.95
N CYS A 38 -2.05 5.12 9.45
CA CYS A 38 -2.48 5.98 10.56
C CYS A 38 -1.59 5.86 11.81
N PHE A 39 -0.84 4.74 11.94
CA PHE A 39 0.30 4.59 12.84
C PHE A 39 1.45 3.86 12.14
N SER A 40 2.68 4.00 12.64
CA SER A 40 3.84 3.32 12.05
C SER A 40 3.74 1.80 12.05
N ILE A 41 3.16 1.24 13.10
CA ILE A 41 2.96 -0.21 13.19
C ILE A 41 1.92 -0.72 12.18
N THR A 42 0.89 0.06 11.84
CA THR A 42 -0.15 -0.38 10.90
C THR A 42 0.41 -0.51 9.50
N GLU A 43 1.35 0.36 9.12
CA GLU A 43 2.06 0.28 7.86
C GLU A 43 2.88 -1.02 7.73
N LEU A 44 3.70 -1.35 8.73
CA LEU A 44 4.48 -2.58 8.76
C LEU A 44 3.60 -3.84 8.65
N VAL A 45 2.52 -3.90 9.44
CA VAL A 45 1.59 -5.03 9.40
C VAL A 45 0.89 -5.11 8.03
N THR A 46 0.56 -3.97 7.42
CA THR A 46 -0.08 -3.92 6.11
C THR A 46 0.83 -4.45 5.00
N TYR A 47 2.15 -4.19 5.04
CA TYR A 47 3.08 -4.75 4.05
C TYR A 47 3.04 -6.28 4.01
N GLU A 48 2.87 -6.90 5.17
CA GLU A 48 2.76 -8.35 5.32
C GLU A 48 1.37 -8.86 4.95
N ASP A 49 0.32 -8.11 5.29
CA ASP A 49 -1.06 -8.47 4.95
C ASP A 49 -1.35 -8.38 3.45
N LEU A 50 -0.69 -7.45 2.78
CA LEU A 50 -0.65 -7.34 1.32
C LEU A 50 0.26 -8.38 0.67
N GLN A 51 0.94 -9.25 1.44
CA GLN A 51 1.84 -10.28 0.92
C GLN A 51 3.01 -9.72 0.10
N ILE A 52 3.39 -8.46 0.35
CA ILE A 52 4.57 -7.83 -0.24
C ILE A 52 5.79 -8.24 0.58
N SER A 53 5.72 -8.04 1.89
CA SER A 53 6.71 -8.58 2.84
C SER A 53 6.28 -9.96 3.32
N PRO A 54 7.23 -10.88 3.56
CA PRO A 54 6.93 -12.08 4.34
C PRO A 54 6.46 -11.70 5.76
N ARG A 55 5.64 -12.56 6.36
CA ARG A 55 5.15 -12.37 7.74
C ARG A 55 6.31 -12.22 8.72
N GLY A 56 6.28 -11.18 9.56
CA GLY A 56 7.34 -10.84 10.51
C GLY A 56 8.63 -10.29 9.87
N LYS A 57 8.62 -9.94 8.58
CA LYS A 57 9.81 -9.49 7.83
C LYS A 57 9.70 -8.09 7.24
N ALA A 58 8.58 -7.40 7.41
CA ALA A 58 8.43 -6.03 6.94
C ALA A 58 9.49 -5.07 7.50
N GLY A 59 9.91 -5.28 8.75
CA GLY A 59 10.97 -4.46 9.35
C GLY A 59 12.36 -4.65 8.74
N ASP A 60 12.65 -5.81 8.14
CA ASP A 60 13.89 -6.04 7.36
C ASP A 60 13.80 -5.25 6.04
N ASP A 61 12.69 -5.41 5.30
CA ASP A 61 12.46 -4.71 4.03
C ASP A 61 12.53 -3.17 4.18
N VAL A 62 11.95 -2.60 5.26
CA VAL A 62 12.06 -1.16 5.54
C VAL A 62 13.50 -0.72 5.78
N ARG A 63 14.27 -1.49 6.57
CA ARG A 63 15.69 -1.16 6.86
C ARG A 63 16.58 -1.25 5.63
N ASP A 64 16.23 -2.12 4.70
CA ASP A 64 16.95 -2.33 3.44
C ASP A 64 16.53 -1.32 2.35
N GLY A 65 15.66 -0.36 2.67
CA GLY A 65 15.19 0.67 1.74
C GLY A 65 14.23 0.16 0.67
N PHE A 66 13.63 -1.02 0.86
CA PHE A 66 12.74 -1.65 -0.12
C PHE A 66 11.53 -0.77 -0.47
N TYR A 67 11.05 0.00 0.51
CA TYR A 67 9.89 0.89 0.43
C TYR A 67 10.23 2.37 0.25
N ASP A 68 11.53 2.71 0.19
CA ASP A 68 11.97 4.09 -0.02
C ASP A 68 11.56 4.56 -1.42
N LEU A 69 11.61 5.89 -1.64
CA LEU A 69 11.15 6.49 -2.90
C LEU A 69 11.88 5.96 -4.13
N ASP A 70 13.15 5.58 -3.99
CA ASP A 70 14.01 4.94 -4.98
C ASP A 70 14.17 3.42 -4.78
N GLY A 71 13.41 2.86 -3.84
CA GLY A 71 13.33 1.43 -3.54
C GLY A 71 12.60 0.62 -4.61
N LYS A 72 12.41 -0.68 -4.33
CA LYS A 72 11.77 -1.60 -5.29
C LYS A 72 10.27 -1.36 -5.42
N ILE A 73 9.59 -1.14 -4.30
CA ILE A 73 8.16 -0.78 -4.27
C ILE A 73 8.00 0.42 -3.36
N PRO A 74 8.25 1.65 -3.85
CA PRO A 74 8.04 2.86 -3.07
C PRO A 74 6.65 2.85 -2.41
N CYS A 75 6.62 3.02 -1.10
CA CYS A 75 5.37 3.13 -0.35
C CYS A 75 5.25 4.50 0.28
N GLN A 76 4.04 5.06 0.24
CA GLN A 76 3.76 6.43 0.67
C GLN A 76 4.60 7.46 -0.10
N PRO A 77 4.67 7.42 -1.44
CA PRO A 77 5.49 8.37 -2.18
C PRO A 77 5.11 9.81 -1.89
N ASP A 78 3.90 10.13 -1.43
CA ASP A 78 3.50 11.48 -1.03
C ASP A 78 3.68 11.82 0.46
N GLY A 79 4.19 10.88 1.25
CA GLY A 79 4.41 11.01 2.70
C GLY A 79 3.35 10.33 3.56
N GLY A 80 2.28 9.79 2.97
CA GLY A 80 1.30 8.96 3.68
C GLY A 80 0.49 9.75 4.71
N LEU A 81 -0.31 9.05 5.50
CA LEU A 81 -1.21 9.66 6.49
C LEU A 81 -0.44 10.40 7.59
N LYS A 82 0.78 9.94 7.90
CA LYS A 82 1.63 10.53 8.95
C LYS A 82 2.13 11.92 8.59
N CYS A 83 2.62 12.12 7.36
CA CYS A 83 3.26 13.37 6.95
C CYS A 83 2.33 14.25 6.10
N PHE A 84 1.60 13.65 5.15
CA PHE A 84 0.66 14.39 4.31
C PHE A 84 -0.57 14.84 5.13
N GLY A 85 -0.99 14.00 6.07
CA GLY A 85 -2.14 14.21 6.93
C GLY A 85 -3.29 13.25 6.64
N HIS A 86 -4.20 13.14 7.61
CA HIS A 86 -5.28 12.15 7.60
C HIS A 86 -6.68 12.76 7.78
N PRO A 87 -7.19 13.55 6.81
CA PRO A 87 -8.61 13.88 6.75
C PRO A 87 -9.39 12.60 6.40
N ILE A 88 -10.07 12.02 7.39
CA ILE A 88 -10.63 10.65 7.36
C ILE A 88 -11.36 10.35 6.03
N GLY A 89 -12.34 11.16 5.66
CA GLY A 89 -13.14 10.93 4.45
C GLY A 89 -12.39 11.17 3.12
N ALA A 90 -11.33 11.99 3.12
CA ALA A 90 -10.59 12.34 1.91
C ALA A 90 -9.36 11.45 1.67
N THR A 91 -8.95 10.65 2.65
CA THR A 91 -7.72 9.84 2.59
C THR A 91 -7.74 8.87 1.41
N GLY A 92 -8.81 8.09 1.22
CA GLY A 92 -8.88 7.14 0.10
C GLY A 92 -8.80 7.79 -1.27
N LEU A 93 -9.40 8.98 -1.43
CA LEU A 93 -9.33 9.75 -2.68
C LEU A 93 -7.91 10.29 -2.93
N ARG A 94 -7.25 10.80 -1.89
CA ARG A 94 -5.85 11.25 -1.97
C ARG A 94 -4.94 10.12 -2.45
N MET A 95 -5.04 8.94 -1.84
CA MET A 95 -4.21 7.78 -2.19
C MET A 95 -4.34 7.42 -3.68
N MET A 96 -5.58 7.37 -4.19
CA MET A 96 -5.83 7.09 -5.62
C MET A 96 -5.35 8.25 -6.52
N TYR A 97 -5.47 9.49 -6.06
CA TYR A 97 -4.94 10.67 -6.75
C TYR A 97 -3.41 10.65 -6.86
N GLU A 98 -2.71 10.13 -5.85
CA GLU A 98 -1.26 9.93 -5.92
C GLU A 98 -0.91 8.89 -6.99
N MET A 99 -1.58 7.73 -7.02
CA MET A 99 -1.40 6.74 -8.09
C MET A 99 -1.64 7.35 -9.47
N TYR A 100 -2.70 8.15 -9.61
CA TYR A 100 -3.01 8.87 -10.85
C TYR A 100 -1.87 9.81 -11.29
N LYS A 101 -1.33 10.64 -10.39
CA LYS A 101 -0.21 11.53 -10.72
C LYS A 101 1.04 10.75 -11.13
N GLN A 102 1.39 9.72 -10.37
CA GLN A 102 2.57 8.90 -10.62
C GLN A 102 2.50 8.19 -11.98
N LEU A 103 1.37 7.55 -12.30
CA LEU A 103 1.15 6.89 -13.59
C LEU A 103 1.15 7.88 -14.77
N GLN A 104 0.83 9.15 -14.53
CA GLN A 104 0.86 10.21 -15.55
C GLN A 104 2.21 10.92 -15.69
N GLY A 105 3.21 10.62 -14.87
CA GLY A 105 4.47 11.36 -14.89
C GLY A 105 4.34 12.78 -14.31
N LYS A 106 3.36 13.03 -13.42
CA LYS A 106 3.01 14.35 -12.88
C LYS A 106 3.27 14.49 -11.38
N ALA A 107 4.09 13.63 -10.79
CA ALA A 107 4.37 13.67 -9.34
C ALA A 107 5.56 14.58 -8.95
N GLY A 108 6.13 15.33 -9.90
CA GLY A 108 7.19 16.31 -9.63
C GLY A 108 8.47 15.65 -9.13
N GLU A 109 9.08 16.20 -8.06
CA GLU A 109 10.31 15.66 -7.46
C GLU A 109 10.15 14.24 -6.91
N ARG A 110 8.92 13.82 -6.61
CA ARG A 110 8.59 12.49 -6.07
C ARG A 110 8.25 11.46 -7.15
N GLN A 111 8.55 11.76 -8.41
CA GLN A 111 8.17 10.91 -9.53
C GLN A 111 8.93 9.59 -9.51
N ILE A 112 8.18 8.49 -9.39
CA ILE A 112 8.70 7.13 -9.49
C ILE A 112 9.06 6.86 -10.96
N LYS A 113 10.15 6.14 -11.17
CA LYS A 113 10.62 5.76 -12.50
C LYS A 113 9.77 4.63 -13.08
N ASP A 114 9.22 4.86 -14.27
CA ASP A 114 8.48 3.87 -15.06
C ASP A 114 7.38 3.06 -14.31
N PRO A 115 6.54 3.67 -13.45
CA PRO A 115 5.51 2.93 -12.73
C PRO A 115 4.50 2.33 -13.70
N ARG A 116 4.07 1.09 -13.44
CA ARG A 116 3.08 0.36 -14.25
C ARG A 116 1.82 0.05 -13.48
N ILE A 117 1.96 -0.37 -12.22
CA ILE A 117 0.85 -0.78 -11.36
C ILE A 117 0.99 -0.12 -9.99
N GLY A 118 -0.02 0.63 -9.57
CA GLY A 118 -0.15 1.19 -8.24
C GLY A 118 -1.22 0.48 -7.43
N LEU A 119 -0.98 0.33 -6.13
CA LEU A 119 -1.94 -0.24 -5.18
C LEU A 119 -2.29 0.77 -4.09
N THR A 120 -3.57 0.87 -3.76
CA THR A 120 -4.03 1.57 -2.55
C THR A 120 -4.64 0.59 -1.57
N HIS A 121 -4.34 0.74 -0.27
CA HIS A 121 -4.96 -0.02 0.82
C HIS A 121 -5.57 0.96 1.82
N ASN A 122 -6.90 1.11 1.81
CA ASN A 122 -7.61 1.99 2.72
C ASN A 122 -8.37 1.18 3.79
N MET A 123 -8.25 1.59 5.05
CA MET A 123 -8.88 0.95 6.20
C MET A 123 -9.85 1.92 6.89
N GLY A 124 -11.03 1.42 7.28
CA GLY A 124 -11.92 2.10 8.22
C GLY A 124 -12.13 1.23 9.46
N GLY A 125 -12.16 1.83 10.66
CA GLY A 125 -12.25 1.09 11.92
C GLY A 125 -10.87 0.77 12.52
N PHE A 126 -10.76 -0.35 13.22
CA PHE A 126 -9.53 -0.79 13.90
C PHE A 126 -9.27 -2.29 13.64
N PRO A 127 -8.05 -2.83 13.84
CA PRO A 127 -7.68 -4.17 13.38
C PRO A 127 -8.68 -5.30 13.68
N ALA A 128 -9.31 -5.32 14.86
CA ALA A 128 -10.30 -6.34 15.22
C ALA A 128 -11.71 -6.14 14.64
N MET A 129 -12.03 -4.93 14.15
CA MET A 129 -13.32 -4.57 13.54
C MET A 129 -13.11 -3.46 12.51
N ASN A 130 -12.94 -3.86 11.25
CA ASN A 130 -12.61 -2.93 10.18
C ASN A 130 -13.29 -3.28 8.85
N LEU A 131 -13.22 -2.32 7.93
CA LEU A 131 -13.49 -2.49 6.50
C LEU A 131 -12.23 -2.13 5.73
N ILE A 132 -11.82 -3.00 4.79
CA ILE A 132 -10.68 -2.77 3.89
C ILE A 132 -11.18 -2.59 2.47
N SER A 133 -10.64 -1.58 1.79
CA SER A 133 -10.73 -1.42 0.35
C SER A 133 -9.32 -1.46 -0.24
N ILE A 134 -9.10 -2.31 -1.23
CA ILE A 134 -7.88 -2.36 -2.02
C ILE A 134 -8.22 -2.04 -3.47
N SER A 135 -7.51 -1.09 -4.06
CA SER A 135 -7.65 -0.74 -5.47
C SER A 135 -6.31 -0.90 -6.17
N ILE A 136 -6.36 -1.44 -7.39
CA ILE A 136 -5.20 -1.60 -8.26
C ILE A 136 -5.45 -0.75 -9.50
N ALA A 137 -4.54 0.18 -9.78
CA ALA A 137 -4.59 1.05 -10.95
C ALA A 137 -3.33 0.83 -11.79
N GLY A 138 -3.46 0.75 -13.11
CA GLY A 138 -2.31 0.56 -13.98
C GLY A 138 -2.54 1.07 -15.39
N LEU A 139 -1.44 1.22 -16.12
CA LEU A 139 -1.44 1.49 -17.55
C LEU A 139 -1.61 0.16 -18.30
N LYS A 140 -2.41 0.15 -19.37
CA LYS A 140 -2.52 -1.00 -20.27
C LYS A 140 -1.26 -1.20 -21.09
#